data_AF-A0A7X4JKB3-F1
#
_entry.id   AF-A0A7X4JKB3-F1
#
_cell.length_a   1.000
_cell.length_b   1.000
_cell.length_c   1.000
_cell.angle_alpha   90.00
_cell.angle_beta   90.00
_cell.angle_gamma   90.00
#
_symmetry.space_group_name_H-M   'P 1'
#
loop_
_entity.id
_entity.type
_entity.pdbx_description
1 polymer ?
#
loop_
_entity_poly.entity_id
_entity_poly.type
_entity_poly.pdbx_seq_one_letter_code
_entity_poly.pdbx_strand_id
1 'polypeptide(L)' 'MTFEEKLTKLSQIVEKLEEGSDLPLESSLKLFEEGIGLVVSCREMLETAEQRVTNLLETDEPQTANRK' A
#
# COMPACT_ATOMS: atom_id res chain seq x y z
N MET A 1 6.15 10.18 -2.70
CA MET A 1 6.64 8.80 -2.62
C MET A 1 5.78 7.91 -3.49
N THR A 2 6.41 7.09 -4.32
CA THR A 2 5.78 6.01 -5.08
C THR A 2 5.41 4.84 -4.16
N PHE A 3 4.74 3.83 -4.72
CA PHE A 3 4.39 2.61 -3.98
C PHE A 3 5.65 1.86 -3.54
N GLU A 4 6.61 1.72 -4.45
CA GLU A 4 7.88 1.04 -4.25
C GLU A 4 8.68 1.73 -3.15
N GLU A 5 8.75 3.07 -3.17
CA GLU A 5 9.43 3.84 -2.11
C GLU A 5 8.78 3.61 -0.73
N LYS A 6 7.45 3.56 -0.66
CA LYS A 6 6.72 3.29 0.60
C LYS A 6 6.98 1.87 1.09
N LEU A 7 6.98 0.91 0.18
CA LEU A 7 7.24 -0.49 0.51
C LEU A 7 8.68 -0.68 1.01
N THR A 8 9.67 -0.09 0.33
CA THR A 8 11.08 -0.12 0.78
C THR A 8 11.23 0.50 2.17
N LYS A 9 10.58 1.64 2.41
CA LYS A 9 10.63 2.30 3.72
C LYS A 9 9.98 1.45 4.81
N LEU A 10 8.86 0.80 4.51
CA LEU A 10 8.20 -0.13 5.44
C LEU A 10 9.11 -1.31 5.79
N SER A 11 9.78 -1.91 4.81
CA SER A 11 10.76 -2.98 5.06
C SER A 11 11.89 -2.53 5.99
N GLN A 12 12.43 -1.32 5.78
CA GLN A 12 13.47 -0.76 6.65
C GLN A 12 12.98 -0.51 8.08
N ILE A 13 11.72 -0.11 8.25
CA ILE A 13 11.11 0.06 9.57
C ILE A 13 10.99 -1.29 10.28
N VAL A 14 10.54 -2.33 9.57
CA VAL A 14 10.44 -3.69 10.11
C VAL A 14 11.81 -4.20 10.55
N GLU A 15 12.83 -4.07 9.71
CA GLU A 15 14.22 -4.48 10.02
C GLU A 15 14.72 -3.81 11.31
N LYS A 16 14.53 -2.49 11.44
CA LYS A 16 14.91 -1.74 12.65
C LYS A 16 14.15 -2.16 13.90
N LEU A 17 12.88 -2.54 13.76
CA LEU A 17 12.08 -3.03 14.88
C LEU A 17 12.52 -4.44 15.31
N GLU A 18 12.99 -5.27 14.37
CA GLU A 18 13.51 -6.62 14.64
C GLU A 18 14.90 -6.60 15.32
N GLU A 19 15.72 -5.57 15.07
CA GLU A 19 17.03 -5.39 15.73
C GLU A 19 16.91 -5.24 17.27
N GLY A 20 15.80 -4.67 17.76
CA GLY A 20 15.11 -4.93 19.04
C GLY A 20 15.83 -4.74 20.39
N SER A 21 17.15 -4.67 20.43
CA SER A 21 17.93 -4.77 21.68
C SER A 21 18.34 -3.41 22.26
N ASP A 22 18.62 -2.44 21.38
CA ASP A 22 19.14 -1.11 21.73
C ASP A 22 18.17 0.04 21.39
N LEU A 23 16.98 -0.29 20.86
CA LEU A 23 16.01 0.71 20.42
C LEU A 23 15.18 1.21 21.62
N PRO A 24 15.23 2.52 21.95
CA PRO A 24 14.39 3.07 23.01
C PRO A 24 12.90 2.89 22.69
N LEU A 25 12.08 2.62 23.71
CA LEU A 25 10.64 2.40 23.57
C LEU A 25 9.93 3.51 22.77
N GLU A 26 10.26 4.77 23.04
CA GLU A 26 9.75 5.93 22.30
C GLU A 26 10.07 5.87 20.80
N SER A 27 11.28 5.42 20.45
CA SER A 27 11.69 5.25 19.06
C SER A 27 10.95 4.08 18.40
N SER A 28 10.76 2.98 19.12
CA SER A 28 9.98 1.82 18.64
C SER A 28 8.53 2.20 18.36
N LEU A 29 7.91 2.99 19.24
CA LEU A 29 6.54 3.48 19.05
C LEU A 29 6.42 4.39 17.83
N LYS A 30 7.36 5.32 17.62
CA LYS A 30 7.37 6.18 16.43
C LYS A 30 7.53 5.39 15.13
N LEU A 31 8.44 4.41 15.11
CA LEU A 31 8.65 3.54 13.95
C LEU A 31 7.40 2.70 13.67
N PHE A 32 6.73 2.21 14.71
CA PHE A 32 5.49 1.47 14.57
C PHE A 32 4.36 2.35 13.98
N GLU A 33 4.14 3.55 14.52
CA GLU A 33 3.15 4.51 14.00
C GLU A 33 3.43 4.86 12.53
N GLU A 34 4.70 5.11 12.20
CA GLU A 34 5.12 5.38 10.83
C GLU A 34 4.86 4.18 9.90
N GLY A 35 5.18 2.97 10.36
CA GLY A 35 4.90 1.73 9.64
C GLY A 35 3.42 1.53 9.35
N ILE A 36 2.55 1.78 10.34
CA ILE A 36 1.09 1.72 10.15
C ILE A 36 0.62 2.75 9.11
N GLY A 37 1.14 3.98 9.18
CA GLY A 37 0.82 5.01 8.19
C GLY A 37 1.21 4.61 6.76
N LEU A 38 2.38 4.00 6.59
CA LEU A 38 2.82 3.48 5.28
C LEU A 38 1.92 2.34 4.78
N VAL A 39 1.53 1.40 5.65
CA VAL A 39 0.62 0.30 5.29
C VAL A 39 -0.72 0.82 4.81
N VAL A 40 -1.33 1.77 5.53
CA VAL A 40 -2.60 2.39 5.14
C VAL A 40 -2.45 3.04 3.77
N SER A 41 -1.41 3.84 3.57
CA SER A 41 -1.20 4.54 2.31
C SER A 41 -0.92 3.60 1.13
N CYS A 42 -0.22 2.49 1.35
CA CYS A 42 -0.03 1.46 0.32
C CYS A 42 -1.36 0.80 -0.07
N ARG A 43 -2.25 0.53 0.89
CA ARG A 43 -3.58 -0.04 0.60
C ARG A 43 -4.42 0.89 -0.26
N GLU A 44 -4.47 2.18 0.07
CA GLU A 44 -5.20 3.19 -0.71
C GLU A 44 -4.70 3.28 -2.15
N MET A 45 -3.38 3.19 -2.35
CA MET A 45 -2.79 3.18 -3.70
C MET A 45 -3.20 1.94 -4.50
N LEU A 46 -3.21 0.77 -3.87
CA LEU A 46 -3.64 -0.48 -4.51
C LEU A 46 -5.13 -0.44 -4.85
N GLU A 47 -5.97 0.04 -3.94
CA GLU A 47 -7.42 0.20 -4.17
C GLU A 47 -7.69 1.14 -5.35
N THR A 48 -6.99 2.28 -5.40
CA THR A 48 -7.11 3.23 -6.52
C THR A 48 -6.68 2.58 -7.85
N ALA A 49 -5.61 1.78 -7.83
CA ALA A 49 -5.13 1.08 -9.01
C ALA A 49 -6.13 0.00 -9.47
N GLU A 50 -6.68 -0.77 -8.54
CA GLU A 50 -7.71 -1.78 -8.80
C GLU A 50 -8.97 -1.15 -9.39
N GLN A 51 -9.50 -0.08 -8.78
CA GLN A 51 -10.65 0.67 -9.29
C GLN A 51 -10.40 1.16 -10.72
N ARG A 52 -9.19 1.65 -11.01
CA ARG A 52 -8.84 2.10 -12.35
C ARG A 52 -8.84 0.93 -13.35
N VAL A 53 -8.28 -0.22 -12.99
CA VAL A 53 -8.30 -1.42 -13.84
C VAL A 53 -9.74 -1.89 -14.09
N THR A 54 -10.56 -1.96 -13.04
CA THR A 54 -11.97 -2.35 -13.15
C THR A 54 -12.73 -1.42 -14.11
N ASN A 55 -12.60 -0.11 -13.94
CA ASN A 55 -13.22 0.86 -14.85
C ASN A 55 -12.76 0.68 -16.31
N LEU A 56 -11.46 0.41 -16.54
CA LEU A 56 -10.96 0.15 -17.90
C LEU A 56 -11.58 -1.11 -18.50
N LEU A 57 -11.71 -2.19 -17.73
CA LEU A 57 -12.32 -3.44 -18.18
C LEU A 57 -13.82 -3.29 -18.46
N GLU A 58 -14.54 -2.54 -17.63
CA GLU A 58 -15.97 -2.25 -17.85
C GLU A 58 -16.19 -1.34 -19.06
N THR A 59 -15.23 -0.49 -19.41
CA THR A 59 -15.31 0.38 -20.59
C THR A 59 -14.94 -0.35 -21.89
N ASP A 60 -14.22 -1.47 -21.80
CA ASP A 60 -13.78 -2.29 -22.95
C ASP A 60 -14.77 -3.43 -23.28
N GLU A 61 -15.88 -3.58 -22.53
CA GLU A 61 -16.99 -4.43 -23.01
C GLU A 61 -17.61 -3.80 -24.26
N PRO A 62 -17.46 -4.39 -25.46
CA PRO A 62 -18.27 -3.96 -26.58
C PRO A 62 -19.71 -4.29 -26.20
N GLN A 63 -20.57 -3.28 -26.14
CA GLN A 63 -22.03 -3.47 -26.08
C GLN A 63 -22.48 -4.23 -27.34
N THR A 64 -22.28 -5.53 -27.35
CA THR A 64 -22.94 -6.49 -28.22
C THR A 64 -24.16 -7.00 -27.48
N ALA A 65 -25.00 -6.06 -27.01
CA ALA A 65 -26.37 -6.35 -26.67
C ALA A 65 -27.18 -6.50 -27.96
N ASN A 66 -26.88 -7.55 -28.72
CA ASN A 66 -27.81 -8.11 -29.66
C ASN A 66 -28.64 -9.15 -28.90
N ARG A 67 -29.90 -8.82 -28.60
CA ARG A 67 -30.87 -9.85 -28.22
C ARG A 67 -32.25 -9.53 -28.79
N LYS A 68 -32.44 -10.03 -30.01
CA LYS A 68 -33.70 -10.41 -30.68
C LYS A 68 -34.75 -9.34 -30.94
#